data_AF-A0A4R3GLN4-F1
#
_entry.id   AF-A0A4R3GLN4-F1
#
_cell.length_a   1.000
_cell.length_b   1.000
_cell.length_c   1.000
_cell.angle_alpha   90.00
_cell.angle_beta   90.00
_cell.angle_gamma   90.00
#
_symmetry.space_group_name_H-M   'P 1'
#
loop_
_entity.id
_entity.type
_entity.pdbx_description
1 polymer ?
#
loop_
_entity_poly.entity_id
_entity_poly.type
_entity_poly.pdbx_seq_one_letter_code
_entity_poly.pdbx_strand_id
1 'polypeptide(L)'
;MLLIDFVQQVEGFDTLSPKDKIKVFGWYIHVHKGLPSFDNGSIRACFKQLHLTAPDVSVYLPRMAAAKPPELLKERSRYLLPRNVRVDLDKKYGAHQTVVQVSKLLSDLPDRVPDIAERTFLREALACYRAEAFRACIVMSWNLAFDHLLRWILADGTRLSDFNAAINRRFPKKTGISISSIEHFEELKEAEIVDICQTASLISKNTTEILREKLKKRNMAAHPSQVTIQQSQADDVITDLVNNVVLTLV
;
A
#
# COMPACT_ATOMS: atom_id res chain seq x y z
N MET A 1 -12.75 5.09 4.90
CA MET A 1 -12.32 5.68 6.19
C MET A 1 -13.52 6.24 6.95
N LEU A 2 -13.64 5.98 8.25
CA LEU A 2 -14.67 6.59 9.11
C LEU A 2 -14.25 8.01 9.53
N LEU A 3 -15.21 8.84 9.94
CA LEU A 3 -14.92 10.22 10.34
C LEU A 3 -14.05 10.27 11.60
N ILE A 4 -14.27 9.34 12.54
CA ILE A 4 -13.51 9.28 13.79
C ILE A 4 -12.03 8.94 13.55
N ASP A 5 -11.75 8.00 12.65
CA ASP A 5 -10.39 7.64 12.26
C ASP A 5 -9.68 8.80 11.55
N PHE A 6 -10.43 9.54 10.73
CA PHE A 6 -9.91 10.70 10.01
C PHE A 6 -9.47 11.83 10.95
N VAL A 7 -10.31 12.21 11.91
CA VAL A 7 -10.00 13.35 12.79
C VAL A 7 -8.83 13.07 13.72
N GLN A 8 -8.53 11.81 14.03
CA GLN A 8 -7.32 11.41 14.76
C GLN A 8 -6.02 11.69 13.96
N GLN A 9 -6.10 11.74 12.63
CA GLN A 9 -4.97 12.08 11.75
C GLN A 9 -4.79 13.61 11.61
N VAL A 10 -5.77 14.40 12.08
CA VAL A 10 -5.73 15.86 12.03
C VAL A 10 -5.09 16.37 13.31
N GLU A 11 -3.80 16.72 13.24
CA GLU A 11 -3.07 17.28 14.39
C GLU A 11 -3.79 18.49 14.98
N GLY A 12 -4.04 18.45 16.29
CA GLY A 12 -4.73 19.53 17.01
C GLY A 12 -6.20 19.70 16.62
N PHE A 13 -6.87 18.68 16.08
CA PHE A 13 -8.27 18.79 15.65
C PHE A 13 -9.20 19.43 16.69
N ASP A 14 -9.08 19.04 17.96
CA ASP A 14 -9.97 19.52 19.02
C ASP A 14 -9.82 21.01 19.30
N THR A 15 -8.63 21.58 19.08
CA THR A 15 -8.34 23.00 19.29
C THR A 15 -8.65 23.88 18.06
N LEU A 16 -9.00 23.28 16.92
CA LEU A 16 -9.36 24.01 15.70
C LEU A 16 -10.58 24.92 15.91
N SER A 17 -10.56 26.05 15.21
CA SER A 17 -11.71 26.96 15.17
C SER A 17 -12.94 26.27 14.54
N PRO A 18 -14.17 26.74 14.84
CA PRO A 18 -15.36 26.20 14.19
C PRO A 18 -15.31 26.25 12.67
N LYS A 19 -14.70 27.29 12.08
CA LYS A 19 -14.51 27.41 10.63
C LYS A 19 -13.56 26.35 10.08
N ASP A 20 -12.46 26.09 10.78
CA ASP A 20 -11.47 25.12 10.35
C ASP A 20 -11.99 23.70 10.48
N LYS A 21 -12.74 23.38 11.55
CA LYS A 21 -13.48 22.11 11.66
C LYS A 21 -14.46 21.92 10.51
N ILE A 22 -15.19 22.97 10.10
CA ILE A 22 -16.09 22.93 8.94
C ILE A 22 -15.31 22.67 7.64
N LYS A 23 -14.14 23.29 7.43
CA LYS A 23 -13.29 23.02 6.25
C LYS A 23 -12.80 21.57 6.22
N VAL A 24 -12.35 21.05 7.36
CA VAL A 24 -11.93 19.64 7.52
C VAL A 24 -13.08 18.67 7.23
N PHE A 25 -14.29 18.94 7.75
CA PHE A 25 -15.48 18.13 7.44
C PHE A 25 -15.91 18.22 5.98
N GLY A 26 -15.91 19.43 5.40
CA GLY A 26 -16.20 19.63 3.98
C GLY A 26 -15.23 18.84 3.09
N TRP A 27 -13.95 18.80 3.46
CA TRP A 27 -12.94 18.03 2.77
C TRP A 27 -13.17 16.52 2.89
N TYR A 28 -13.44 16.03 4.11
CA TYR A 28 -13.78 14.63 4.35
C TYR A 28 -15.01 14.19 3.53
N ILE A 29 -16.04 15.04 3.43
CA ILE A 29 -17.23 14.77 2.63
C ILE A 29 -16.89 14.66 1.13
N HIS A 30 -16.04 15.56 0.61
CA HIS A 30 -15.63 15.48 -0.78
C HIS A 30 -14.75 14.26 -1.09
N VAL A 31 -13.79 13.96 -0.22
CA VAL A 31 -12.74 12.97 -0.49
C VAL A 31 -13.14 11.56 -0.08
N HIS A 32 -13.70 11.39 1.12
CA HIS A 32 -14.01 10.07 1.68
C HIS A 32 -15.49 9.67 1.55
N LYS A 33 -16.39 10.62 1.32
CA LYS A 33 -17.80 10.31 0.99
C LYS A 33 -18.13 10.47 -0.49
N GLY A 34 -17.21 11.01 -1.30
CA GLY A 34 -17.39 11.18 -2.75
C GLY A 34 -18.53 12.12 -3.13
N LEU A 35 -19.01 12.96 -2.20
CA LEU A 35 -20.11 13.88 -2.50
C LEU A 35 -19.53 15.15 -3.14
N PRO A 36 -20.14 15.71 -4.19
CA PRO A 36 -19.61 16.88 -4.89
C PRO A 36 -19.80 18.19 -4.12
N SER A 37 -20.71 18.21 -3.15
CA SER A 37 -21.01 19.37 -2.31
C SER A 37 -21.67 18.94 -1.01
N PHE A 38 -21.70 19.83 -0.03
CA PHE A 38 -22.30 19.60 1.30
C PHE A 38 -23.27 20.71 1.69
N ASP A 39 -24.09 20.45 2.69
CA ASP A 39 -25.08 21.38 3.24
C ASP A 39 -25.02 21.43 4.77
N ASN A 40 -25.92 22.22 5.37
CA ASN A 40 -26.02 22.35 6.82
C ASN A 40 -26.20 21.01 7.53
N GLY A 41 -27.03 20.12 6.97
CA GLY A 41 -27.33 18.81 7.56
C GLY A 41 -26.09 17.92 7.58
N SER A 42 -25.37 17.90 6.46
CA SER A 42 -24.15 17.10 6.28
C SER A 42 -23.07 17.50 7.30
N ILE A 43 -22.84 18.80 7.50
CA ILE A 43 -21.85 19.29 8.47
C ILE A 43 -22.30 19.04 9.91
N ARG A 44 -23.57 19.28 10.24
CA ARG A 44 -24.11 18.97 11.59
C ARG A 44 -23.99 17.47 11.92
N ALA A 45 -24.17 16.60 10.92
CA ALA A 45 -24.00 15.17 11.10
C ALA A 45 -22.55 14.81 11.48
N CYS A 46 -21.54 15.49 10.90
CA CYS A 46 -20.14 15.30 11.28
C CYS A 46 -19.88 15.66 12.75
N PHE A 47 -20.36 16.82 13.22
CA PHE A 47 -20.25 17.20 14.64
C PHE A 47 -20.93 16.17 15.55
N LYS A 48 -22.15 15.73 15.19
CA LYS A 48 -22.92 14.74 15.95
C LYS A 48 -22.19 13.39 16.04
N GLN A 49 -21.63 12.90 14.93
CA GLN A 49 -20.88 11.64 14.90
C GLN A 49 -19.65 11.63 15.81
N LEU A 50 -19.05 12.81 16.02
CA LEU A 50 -17.88 12.98 16.89
C LEU A 50 -18.25 13.40 18.31
N HIS A 51 -19.54 13.42 18.66
CA HIS A 51 -20.03 13.88 19.96
C HIS A 51 -19.60 15.31 20.32
N LEU A 52 -19.50 16.19 19.31
CA LEU A 52 -19.11 17.59 19.48
C LEU A 52 -20.33 18.51 19.46
N THR A 53 -20.26 19.60 20.23
CA THR A 53 -21.22 20.69 20.14
C THR A 53 -21.08 21.39 18.78
N ALA A 54 -22.12 21.31 17.96
CA ALA A 54 -22.13 21.97 16.66
C ALA A 54 -22.28 23.50 16.83
N PRO A 55 -21.48 24.31 16.11
CA PRO A 55 -21.74 25.75 16.01
C PRO A 55 -23.03 25.98 15.19
N ASP A 56 -23.49 27.23 15.11
CA ASP A 56 -24.60 27.57 14.21
C ASP A 56 -24.18 27.50 12.73
N VAL A 57 -24.19 26.29 12.18
CA VAL A 57 -23.76 26.01 10.81
C VAL A 57 -24.53 26.84 9.78
N SER A 58 -25.81 27.14 10.05
CA SER A 58 -26.65 27.99 9.18
C SER A 58 -26.14 29.43 9.08
N VAL A 59 -25.41 29.90 10.09
CA VAL A 59 -24.75 31.20 10.09
C VAL A 59 -23.33 31.11 9.55
N TYR A 60 -22.59 30.06 9.88
CA TYR A 60 -21.20 29.91 9.45
C TYR A 60 -21.04 29.70 7.95
N LEU A 61 -21.82 28.81 7.32
CA LEU A 61 -21.64 28.50 5.89
C LEU A 61 -21.84 29.73 4.99
N PRO A 62 -22.91 30.54 5.13
CA PRO A 62 -23.05 31.77 4.36
C PRO A 62 -21.93 32.78 4.63
N ARG A 63 -21.49 32.93 5.89
CA ARG A 63 -20.40 33.85 6.25
C ARG A 63 -19.06 33.45 5.64
N MET A 64 -18.76 32.15 5.64
CA MET A 64 -17.55 31.61 5.02
C MET A 64 -17.58 31.75 3.49
N ALA A 65 -18.76 31.61 2.87
CA ALA A 65 -18.92 31.85 1.44
C ALA A 65 -18.80 33.33 1.05
N ALA A 66 -19.20 34.25 1.93
CA ALA A 66 -19.11 35.70 1.73
C ALA A 66 -17.75 36.31 2.12
N ALA A 67 -16.81 35.52 2.65
CA ALA A 67 -15.49 35.99 3.05
C ALA A 67 -14.66 36.48 1.83
N LYS A 68 -13.63 37.28 2.10
CA LYS A 68 -12.67 37.76 1.08
C LYS A 68 -11.23 37.41 1.51
N PRO A 69 -10.57 36.42 0.88
CA PRO A 69 -11.09 35.53 -0.17
C PRO A 69 -12.19 34.57 0.35
N PRO A 70 -13.06 34.04 -0.53
CA PRO A 70 -14.11 33.11 -0.12
C PRO A 70 -13.49 31.82 0.44
N GLU A 71 -13.92 31.42 1.63
CA GLU A 71 -13.49 30.15 2.24
C GLU A 71 -14.34 28.97 1.74
N LEU A 72 -15.54 29.26 1.23
CA LEU A 72 -16.48 28.32 0.61
C LEU A 72 -17.02 28.90 -0.71
N LEU A 73 -17.34 28.04 -1.67
CA LEU A 73 -18.12 28.41 -2.85
C LEU A 73 -19.56 27.95 -2.62
N LYS A 74 -20.52 28.82 -2.95
CA LYS A 74 -21.96 28.54 -2.80
C LYS A 74 -22.56 28.20 -4.15
N GLU A 75 -23.23 27.06 -4.23
CA GLU A 75 -24.02 26.62 -5.37
C GLU A 75 -25.45 26.33 -4.92
N ARG A 76 -26.40 27.20 -5.29
CA ARG A 76 -27.80 27.13 -4.83
C ARG A 76 -27.87 27.07 -3.30
N SER A 77 -28.31 25.93 -2.74
CA SER A 77 -28.44 25.68 -1.30
C SER A 77 -27.31 24.81 -0.73
N ARG A 78 -26.23 24.59 -1.50
CA ARG A 78 -25.10 23.73 -1.14
C ARG A 78 -23.78 24.52 -1.21
N TYR A 79 -22.75 23.94 -0.65
CA TYR A 79 -21.42 24.52 -0.54
C TYR A 79 -20.36 23.52 -0.97
N LEU A 80 -19.26 24.05 -1.48
CA LEU A 80 -18.06 23.28 -1.84
C LEU A 80 -16.81 24.08 -1.47
N LEU A 81 -15.68 23.38 -1.41
CA LEU A 81 -14.40 23.96 -1.05
C LEU A 81 -13.78 24.60 -2.29
N PRO A 82 -13.33 25.86 -2.23
CA PRO A 82 -12.54 26.47 -3.28
C PRO A 82 -11.27 25.67 -3.54
N ARG A 83 -10.75 25.70 -4.77
CA ARG A 83 -9.60 24.88 -5.18
C ARG A 83 -8.37 25.09 -4.30
N ASN A 84 -8.05 26.32 -3.91
CA ASN A 84 -6.93 26.63 -3.03
C ASN A 84 -7.08 25.97 -1.66
N VAL A 85 -8.25 26.10 -1.02
CA VAL A 85 -8.54 25.47 0.27
C VAL A 85 -8.45 23.94 0.15
N ARG A 86 -8.97 23.38 -0.96
CA ARG A 86 -8.89 21.95 -1.21
C ARG A 86 -7.42 21.48 -1.36
N VAL A 87 -6.60 22.17 -2.14
CA VAL A 87 -5.18 21.84 -2.33
C VAL A 87 -4.41 21.89 -1.01
N ASP A 88 -4.67 22.89 -0.15
CA ASP A 88 -4.02 22.99 1.15
C ASP A 88 -4.40 21.83 2.08
N LEU A 89 -5.67 21.40 2.04
CA LEU A 89 -6.16 20.27 2.81
C LEU A 89 -5.69 18.93 2.20
N ASP A 90 -5.61 18.81 0.88
CA ASP A 90 -5.01 17.65 0.19
C ASP A 90 -3.53 17.51 0.57
N LYS A 91 -2.78 18.62 0.68
CA LYS A 91 -1.38 18.60 1.13
C LYS A 91 -1.24 18.17 2.59
N LYS A 92 -2.19 18.58 3.45
CA LYS A 92 -2.17 18.30 4.89
C LYS A 92 -2.69 16.90 5.24
N TYR A 93 -3.75 16.48 4.56
CA TYR A 93 -4.59 15.34 4.96
C TYR A 93 -4.95 14.41 3.78
N GLY A 94 -4.75 14.85 2.54
CA GLY A 94 -4.86 13.98 1.38
C GLY A 94 -3.88 12.83 1.54
N ALA A 95 -4.40 11.61 1.29
CA ALA A 95 -3.78 10.30 1.49
C ALA A 95 -2.36 10.42 2.06
N HIS A 96 -2.22 10.20 3.39
CA HIS A 96 -0.98 10.23 4.19
C HIS A 96 0.28 10.33 3.32
N GLN A 97 1.18 11.29 3.54
CA GLN A 97 2.43 11.41 2.78
C GLN A 97 3.14 10.06 2.49
N THR A 98 3.02 9.08 3.38
CA THR A 98 3.41 7.69 3.16
C THR A 98 2.70 7.01 1.97
N VAL A 99 1.38 7.10 1.83
CA VAL A 99 0.60 6.64 0.66
C VAL A 99 1.00 7.36 -0.61
N VAL A 100 1.29 8.67 -0.57
CA VAL A 100 1.73 9.42 -1.77
C VAL A 100 3.19 9.09 -2.13
N GLN A 101 4.07 8.93 -1.14
CA GLN A 101 5.46 8.54 -1.36
C GLN A 101 5.58 7.08 -1.79
N VAL A 102 4.82 6.18 -1.18
CA VAL A 102 4.71 4.78 -1.58
C VAL A 102 4.05 4.71 -2.95
N SER A 103 2.91 5.37 -3.21
CA SER A 103 2.30 5.42 -4.55
C SER A 103 3.24 5.97 -5.61
N LYS A 104 4.06 6.98 -5.30
CA LYS A 104 5.08 7.51 -6.22
C LYS A 104 6.24 6.54 -6.43
N LEU A 105 6.82 6.01 -5.35
CA LEU A 105 7.85 4.98 -5.38
C LEU A 105 7.36 3.79 -6.21
N LEU A 106 6.19 3.27 -5.88
CA LEU A 106 5.49 2.19 -6.55
C LEU A 106 5.17 2.50 -8.01
N SER A 107 4.86 3.75 -8.37
CA SER A 107 4.58 4.13 -9.76
C SER A 107 5.86 4.23 -10.60
N ASP A 108 7.01 4.52 -9.98
CA ASP A 108 8.32 4.57 -10.63
C ASP A 108 8.99 3.17 -10.70
N LEU A 109 8.58 2.21 -9.84
CA LEU A 109 9.14 0.86 -9.80
C LEU A 109 9.04 0.10 -11.14
N PRO A 110 7.91 0.11 -11.88
CA PRO A 110 7.82 -0.57 -13.16
C PRO A 110 8.91 -0.15 -14.16
N ASP A 111 9.29 1.12 -14.19
CA ASP A 111 10.33 1.59 -15.12
C ASP A 111 11.73 1.12 -14.72
N ARG A 112 11.91 0.66 -13.48
CA ARG A 112 13.16 0.09 -12.96
C ARG A 112 13.25 -1.42 -13.14
N VAL A 113 12.14 -2.09 -13.49
CA VAL A 113 12.11 -3.53 -13.75
C VAL A 113 12.38 -3.76 -15.24
N PRO A 114 13.53 -4.35 -15.62
CA PRO A 114 13.92 -4.47 -17.02
C PRO A 114 13.06 -5.49 -17.78
N ASP A 115 12.61 -6.55 -17.12
CA ASP A 115 11.81 -7.60 -17.74
C ASP A 115 10.34 -7.18 -17.95
N ILE A 116 9.77 -7.53 -19.10
CA ILE A 116 8.40 -7.14 -19.48
C ILE A 116 7.34 -7.96 -18.73
N ALA A 117 7.60 -9.25 -18.47
CA ALA A 117 6.66 -10.11 -17.76
C ALA A 117 6.61 -9.72 -16.27
N GLU A 118 7.75 -9.43 -15.66
CA GLU A 118 7.84 -8.93 -14.28
C GLU A 118 7.13 -7.58 -14.10
N ARG A 119 7.23 -6.68 -15.08
CA ARG A 119 6.45 -5.42 -15.09
C ARG A 119 4.95 -5.67 -15.09
N THR A 120 4.48 -6.75 -15.72
CA THR A 120 3.06 -7.12 -15.72
C THR A 120 2.61 -7.51 -14.32
N PHE A 121 3.34 -8.41 -13.64
CA PHE A 121 3.02 -8.77 -12.26
C PHE A 121 3.07 -7.58 -11.30
N LEU A 122 4.04 -6.69 -11.45
CA LEU A 122 4.11 -5.48 -10.64
C LEU A 122 2.89 -4.59 -10.88
N ARG A 123 2.48 -4.37 -12.13
CA ARG A 123 1.28 -3.58 -12.45
C ARG A 123 0.01 -4.19 -11.85
N GLU A 124 -0.12 -5.51 -11.86
CA GLU A 124 -1.24 -6.21 -11.22
C GLU A 124 -1.23 -6.01 -9.69
N ALA A 125 -0.07 -6.14 -9.04
CA ALA A 125 0.07 -5.86 -7.61
C ALA A 125 -0.36 -4.41 -7.27
N LEU A 126 0.04 -3.44 -8.08
CA LEU A 126 -0.35 -2.03 -7.92
C LEU A 126 -1.83 -1.79 -8.19
N ALA A 127 -2.44 -2.52 -9.12
CA ALA A 127 -3.88 -2.46 -9.34
C ALA A 127 -4.64 -2.96 -8.11
N CYS A 128 -4.22 -4.08 -7.50
CA CYS A 128 -4.78 -4.55 -6.23
C CYS A 128 -4.62 -3.52 -5.11
N TYR A 129 -3.44 -2.89 -5.01
CA TYR A 129 -3.17 -1.86 -4.02
C TYR A 129 -4.12 -0.66 -4.15
N ARG A 130 -4.28 -0.13 -5.36
CA ARG A 130 -5.16 1.02 -5.64
C ARG A 130 -6.64 0.71 -5.39
N ALA A 131 -7.04 -0.54 -5.53
CA ALA A 131 -8.37 -1.02 -5.22
C ALA A 131 -8.58 -1.34 -3.72
N GLU A 132 -7.62 -1.01 -2.85
CA GLU A 132 -7.61 -1.36 -1.42
C GLU A 132 -7.70 -2.89 -1.15
N ALA A 133 -7.39 -3.71 -2.16
CA ALA A 133 -7.35 -5.17 -2.07
C ALA A 133 -5.99 -5.63 -1.52
N PHE A 134 -5.66 -5.21 -0.30
CA PHE A 134 -4.31 -5.38 0.28
C PHE A 134 -3.86 -6.83 0.41
N ARG A 135 -4.79 -7.77 0.68
CA ARG A 135 -4.46 -9.21 0.69
C ARG A 135 -3.96 -9.69 -0.68
N ALA A 136 -4.67 -9.31 -1.75
CA ALA A 136 -4.29 -9.65 -3.12
C ALA A 136 -2.99 -8.95 -3.52
N CYS A 137 -2.81 -7.69 -3.12
CA CYS A 137 -1.57 -6.94 -3.34
C CYS A 137 -0.34 -7.68 -2.77
N ILE A 138 -0.42 -8.16 -1.53
CA ILE A 138 0.66 -8.94 -0.89
C ILE A 138 0.97 -10.22 -1.68
N VAL A 139 -0.07 -10.95 -2.10
CA VAL A 139 0.09 -12.19 -2.88
C VAL A 139 0.76 -11.92 -4.22
N MET A 140 0.30 -10.90 -4.97
CA MET A 140 0.89 -10.56 -6.27
C MET A 140 2.34 -10.08 -6.15
N SER A 141 2.65 -9.33 -5.10
CA SER A 141 4.02 -8.85 -4.85
C SER A 141 4.99 -9.98 -4.55
N TRP A 142 4.53 -10.98 -3.80
CA TRP A 142 5.30 -12.20 -3.55
C TRP A 142 5.52 -12.99 -4.84
N ASN A 143 4.48 -13.21 -5.65
CA ASN A 143 4.58 -13.95 -6.90
C ASN A 143 5.61 -13.30 -7.83
N LEU A 144 5.60 -11.97 -7.97
CA LEU A 144 6.61 -11.22 -8.72
C LEU A 144 8.03 -11.53 -8.23
N ALA A 145 8.31 -11.29 -6.95
CA ALA A 145 9.66 -11.40 -6.42
C ALA A 145 10.17 -12.85 -6.38
N PHE A 146 9.26 -13.81 -6.16
CA PHE A 146 9.59 -15.21 -6.11
C PHE A 146 9.85 -15.77 -7.52
N ASP A 147 8.99 -15.51 -8.51
CA ASP A 147 9.23 -15.89 -9.90
C ASP A 147 10.56 -15.28 -10.42
N HIS A 148 10.81 -14.01 -10.12
CA HIS A 148 12.08 -13.34 -10.42
C HIS A 148 13.28 -14.08 -9.81
N LEU A 149 13.23 -14.45 -8.52
CA LEU A 149 14.29 -15.24 -7.87
C LEU A 149 14.54 -16.57 -8.60
N LEU A 150 13.49 -17.30 -8.97
CA LEU A 150 13.63 -18.58 -9.65
C LEU A 150 14.28 -18.42 -11.04
N ARG A 151 13.83 -17.43 -11.81
CA ARG A 151 14.39 -17.12 -13.13
C ARG A 151 15.83 -16.64 -13.03
N TRP A 152 16.14 -15.83 -12.02
CA TRP A 152 17.49 -15.37 -11.75
C TRP A 152 18.44 -16.55 -11.47
N ILE A 153 18.03 -17.53 -10.66
CA ILE A 153 18.82 -18.76 -10.45
C ILE A 153 19.05 -19.50 -11.78
N LEU A 154 18.02 -19.69 -12.60
CA LEU A 154 18.10 -20.41 -13.87
C LEU A 154 18.91 -19.69 -14.96
N ALA A 155 18.95 -18.36 -14.92
CA ALA A 155 19.59 -17.55 -15.95
C ALA A 155 21.12 -17.68 -15.98
N ASP A 156 21.74 -18.22 -14.91
CA ASP A 156 23.20 -18.42 -14.83
C ASP A 156 23.54 -19.85 -14.43
N GLY A 157 24.39 -20.51 -15.24
CA GLY A 157 24.76 -21.91 -15.03
C GLY A 157 25.56 -22.15 -13.74
N THR A 158 26.33 -21.17 -13.28
CA THR A 158 27.09 -21.27 -12.02
C THR A 158 26.12 -21.18 -10.83
N ARG A 159 25.23 -20.19 -10.81
CA ARG A 159 24.18 -20.05 -9.79
C ARG A 159 23.31 -21.30 -9.71
N LEU A 160 22.91 -21.85 -10.85
CA LEU A 160 22.10 -23.07 -10.91
C LEU A 160 22.85 -24.28 -10.36
N SER A 161 24.13 -24.44 -10.73
CA SER A 161 24.98 -25.51 -10.19
C SER A 161 25.14 -25.41 -8.68
N ASP A 162 25.43 -24.21 -8.16
CA ASP A 162 25.59 -23.96 -6.72
C ASP A 162 24.29 -24.20 -5.95
N PHE A 163 23.15 -23.80 -6.51
CA PHE A 163 21.83 -24.09 -5.96
C PHE A 163 21.61 -25.60 -5.84
N ASN A 164 21.80 -26.34 -6.94
CA ASN A 164 21.60 -27.79 -6.98
C ASN A 164 22.53 -28.54 -6.00
N ALA A 165 23.80 -28.15 -5.91
CA ALA A 165 24.74 -28.70 -4.94
C ALA A 165 24.29 -28.44 -3.49
N ALA A 166 23.65 -27.30 -3.24
CA ALA A 166 23.16 -26.94 -1.92
C ALA A 166 21.88 -27.69 -1.49
N ILE A 167 21.10 -28.26 -2.41
CA ILE A 167 19.86 -29.01 -2.10
C ILE A 167 20.17 -30.14 -1.10
N ASN A 168 21.07 -31.05 -1.46
CA ASN A 168 21.41 -32.21 -0.63
C ASN A 168 22.13 -31.79 0.67
N ARG A 169 22.91 -30.70 0.64
CA ARG A 169 23.59 -30.17 1.83
C ARG A 169 22.59 -29.62 2.85
N ARG A 170 21.55 -28.91 2.40
CA ARG A 170 20.53 -28.33 3.28
C ARG A 170 19.46 -29.34 3.68
N PHE A 171 19.06 -30.19 2.74
CA PHE A 171 18.00 -31.18 2.89
C PHE A 171 18.48 -32.56 2.43
N PRO A 172 19.26 -33.30 3.25
CA PRO A 172 19.82 -34.60 2.88
C PRO A 172 18.80 -35.68 2.50
N LYS A 173 17.52 -35.48 2.84
CA LYS A 173 16.41 -36.38 2.48
C LYS A 173 15.82 -36.13 1.09
N LYS A 174 16.19 -35.01 0.44
CA LYS A 174 15.72 -34.63 -0.90
C LYS A 174 16.71 -35.05 -1.98
N THR A 175 17.16 -36.30 -1.89
CA THR A 175 18.09 -36.90 -2.85
C THR A 175 17.45 -37.05 -4.22
N GLY A 176 18.20 -36.72 -5.27
CA GLY A 176 17.79 -36.91 -6.66
C GLY A 176 17.04 -35.72 -7.29
N ILE A 177 16.66 -34.72 -6.49
CA ILE A 177 16.10 -33.47 -7.04
C ILE A 177 17.23 -32.69 -7.72
N SER A 178 16.99 -32.29 -8.96
CA SER A 178 17.90 -31.47 -9.74
C SER A 178 17.10 -30.49 -10.58
N ILE A 179 17.30 -29.21 -10.34
CA ILE A 179 16.62 -28.13 -11.04
C ILE A 179 17.30 -27.89 -12.39
N SER A 180 16.52 -27.92 -13.47
CA SER A 180 16.96 -27.54 -14.82
C SER A 180 15.94 -26.70 -15.58
N SER A 181 14.71 -26.59 -15.07
CA SER A 181 13.66 -25.76 -15.62
C SER A 181 12.84 -25.13 -14.49
N ILE A 182 11.92 -24.23 -14.83
CA ILE A 182 11.10 -23.52 -13.84
C ILE A 182 10.16 -24.50 -13.11
N GLU A 183 9.65 -25.51 -13.81
CA GLU A 183 8.71 -26.50 -13.28
C GLU A 183 9.36 -27.40 -12.23
N HIS A 184 10.67 -27.65 -12.33
CA HIS A 184 11.38 -28.48 -11.34
C HIS A 184 11.39 -27.83 -9.94
N PHE A 185 11.23 -26.51 -9.83
CA PHE A 185 11.14 -25.86 -8.53
C PHE A 185 9.89 -26.27 -7.74
N GLU A 186 8.83 -26.80 -8.39
CA GLU A 186 7.62 -27.28 -7.72
C GLU A 186 7.89 -28.48 -6.78
N GLU A 187 9.01 -29.19 -6.96
CA GLU A 187 9.46 -30.26 -6.06
C GLU A 187 9.95 -29.74 -4.69
N LEU A 188 10.10 -28.42 -4.57
CA LEU A 188 10.55 -27.71 -3.38
C LEU A 188 9.48 -26.71 -2.92
N LYS A 189 9.29 -26.60 -1.60
CA LYS A 189 8.49 -25.52 -1.02
C LYS A 189 9.27 -24.22 -1.16
N GLU A 190 8.56 -23.11 -1.29
CA GLU A 190 9.20 -21.78 -1.41
C GLU A 190 10.14 -21.47 -0.25
N ALA A 191 9.77 -21.85 0.99
CA ALA A 191 10.64 -21.71 2.15
C ALA A 191 11.93 -22.54 2.03
N GLU A 192 11.86 -23.73 1.43
CA GLU A 192 13.02 -24.57 1.20
C GLU A 192 13.93 -23.96 0.13
N ILE A 193 13.36 -23.39 -0.94
CA ILE A 193 14.10 -22.69 -1.99
C ILE A 193 14.90 -21.52 -1.39
N VAL A 194 14.25 -20.68 -0.57
CA VAL A 194 14.93 -19.56 0.13
C VAL A 194 16.08 -20.05 1.01
N ASP A 195 15.87 -21.14 1.76
CA ASP A 195 16.90 -21.75 2.61
C ASP A 195 18.08 -22.35 1.81
N ILE A 196 17.80 -22.92 0.64
CA ILE A 196 18.82 -23.46 -0.27
C ILE A 196 19.64 -22.31 -0.85
N CYS A 197 19.00 -21.21 -1.30
CA CYS A 197 19.71 -20.02 -1.78
C CYS A 197 20.67 -19.46 -0.73
N GLN A 198 20.25 -19.40 0.54
CA GLN A 198 21.13 -18.99 1.64
C GLN A 198 22.30 -19.97 1.81
N THR A 199 22.02 -21.27 1.77
CA THR A 199 23.04 -22.32 1.94
C THR A 199 24.08 -22.26 0.81
N ALA A 200 23.62 -22.01 -0.42
CA ALA A 200 24.45 -21.79 -1.61
C ALA A 200 25.17 -20.43 -1.62
N SER A 201 24.94 -19.56 -0.63
CA SER A 201 25.46 -18.18 -0.60
C SER A 201 25.04 -17.34 -1.81
N LEU A 202 23.93 -17.68 -2.47
CA LEU A 202 23.39 -16.93 -3.61
C LEU A 202 22.72 -15.64 -3.18
N ILE A 203 22.18 -15.61 -1.96
CA ILE A 203 21.55 -14.43 -1.37
C ILE A 203 22.12 -14.18 0.04
N SER A 204 22.10 -12.91 0.45
CA SER A 204 22.57 -12.53 1.78
C SER A 204 21.65 -13.07 2.89
N LYS A 205 22.18 -13.16 4.11
CA LYS A 205 21.37 -13.47 5.30
C LYS A 205 20.19 -12.50 5.47
N ASN A 206 20.41 -11.20 5.21
CA ASN A 206 19.36 -10.19 5.34
C ASN A 206 18.25 -10.40 4.29
N THR A 207 18.62 -10.64 3.03
CA THR A 207 17.67 -10.97 1.95
C THR A 207 16.87 -12.23 2.28
N THR A 208 17.53 -13.24 2.87
CA THR A 208 16.88 -14.48 3.32
C THR A 208 15.81 -14.20 4.39
N GLU A 209 16.13 -13.40 5.40
CA GLU A 209 15.17 -13.07 6.46
C GLU A 209 13.99 -12.23 5.94
N ILE A 210 14.25 -11.28 5.03
CA ILE A 210 13.21 -10.53 4.32
C ILE A 210 12.26 -11.49 3.58
N LEU A 211 12.80 -12.40 2.76
CA LEU A 211 12.00 -13.36 2.01
C LEU A 211 11.19 -14.28 2.94
N ARG A 212 11.78 -14.79 4.02
CA ARG A 212 11.06 -15.61 5.01
C ARG A 212 9.93 -14.84 5.70
N GLU A 213 10.17 -13.60 6.07
CA GLU A 213 9.16 -12.74 6.68
C GLU A 213 8.01 -12.47 5.71
N LYS A 214 8.32 -12.09 4.47
CA LYS A 214 7.29 -11.77 3.47
C LYS A 214 6.53 -13.02 3.02
N LEU A 215 7.16 -14.19 2.97
CA LEU A 215 6.48 -15.47 2.76
C LEU A 215 5.44 -15.74 3.86
N LYS A 216 5.77 -15.50 5.13
CA LYS A 216 4.80 -15.64 6.24
C LYS A 216 3.63 -14.67 6.07
N LYS A 217 3.91 -13.41 5.74
CA LYS A 217 2.87 -12.40 5.45
C LYS A 217 1.98 -12.82 4.27
N ARG A 218 2.56 -13.37 3.20
CA ARG A 218 1.82 -13.89 2.06
C ARG A 218 0.93 -15.07 2.43
N ASN A 219 1.44 -16.03 3.21
CA ASN A 219 0.64 -17.14 3.71
C ASN A 219 -0.57 -16.65 4.52
N MET A 220 -0.37 -15.69 5.42
CA MET A 220 -1.48 -15.07 6.17
C MET A 220 -2.49 -14.37 5.24
N ALA A 221 -2.01 -13.66 4.22
CA ALA A 221 -2.85 -12.97 3.26
C ALA A 221 -3.63 -13.92 2.34
N ALA A 222 -3.06 -15.07 1.96
CA ALA A 222 -3.66 -16.02 1.03
C ALA A 222 -4.71 -16.94 1.69
N HIS A 223 -4.55 -17.27 2.98
CA HIS A 223 -5.48 -18.16 3.67
C HIS A 223 -6.70 -17.40 4.23
N PRO A 224 -7.94 -17.88 4.02
CA PRO A 224 -9.12 -17.32 4.69
C PRO A 224 -8.92 -17.36 6.21
N SER A 225 -8.72 -16.20 6.82
CA SER A 225 -8.50 -16.06 8.26
C SER A 225 -9.18 -14.78 8.75
N GLN A 226 -9.31 -14.65 10.07
CA GLN A 226 -9.84 -13.44 10.72
C GLN A 226 -8.82 -12.29 10.75
N VAL A 227 -7.65 -12.45 10.10
CA VAL A 227 -6.60 -11.44 10.08
C VAL A 227 -6.99 -10.32 9.11
N THR A 228 -7.13 -9.11 9.65
CA THR A 228 -7.26 -7.89 8.84
C THR A 228 -5.88 -7.45 8.36
N ILE A 229 -5.71 -7.34 7.04
CA ILE A 229 -4.50 -6.78 6.42
C ILE A 229 -4.72 -5.30 6.13
N GLN A 230 -3.86 -4.46 6.68
CA GLN A 230 -3.88 -3.01 6.50
C GLN A 230 -2.97 -2.56 5.35
N GLN A 231 -3.18 -1.33 4.89
CA GLN A 231 -2.37 -0.70 3.85
C GLN A 231 -0.87 -0.72 4.16
N SER A 232 -0.49 -0.37 5.40
CA SER A 232 0.91 -0.34 5.85
C SER A 232 1.62 -1.70 5.70
N GLN A 233 0.88 -2.80 5.84
CA GLN A 233 1.42 -4.14 5.64
C GLN A 233 1.65 -4.45 4.16
N ALA A 234 0.79 -3.93 3.28
CA ALA A 234 1.01 -4.04 1.83
C ALA A 234 2.16 -3.15 1.37
N ASP A 235 2.27 -1.93 1.89
CA ASP A 235 3.38 -0.99 1.62
C ASP A 235 4.73 -1.64 1.90
N ASP A 236 4.85 -2.20 3.10
CA ASP A 236 6.04 -2.89 3.58
C ASP A 236 6.41 -4.10 2.72
N VAL A 237 5.43 -4.94 2.36
CA VAL A 237 5.70 -6.12 1.51
C VAL A 237 6.19 -5.71 0.12
N ILE A 238 5.49 -4.79 -0.56
CA ILE A 238 5.89 -4.41 -1.93
C ILE A 238 7.26 -3.75 -1.92
N THR A 239 7.49 -2.82 -0.98
CA THR A 239 8.72 -2.04 -0.91
C THR A 239 9.93 -2.93 -0.65
N ASP A 240 9.82 -3.87 0.30
CA ASP A 240 10.94 -4.75 0.62
C ASP A 240 11.25 -5.74 -0.50
N LEU A 241 10.21 -6.36 -1.07
CA LEU A 241 10.41 -7.35 -2.13
C LEU A 241 11.00 -6.72 -3.39
N VAL A 242 10.49 -5.56 -3.81
CA VAL A 242 11.01 -4.94 -5.03
C VAL A 242 12.43 -4.41 -4.82
N ASN A 243 12.71 -3.71 -3.73
CA ASN A 243 14.05 -3.13 -3.54
C ASN A 243 15.12 -4.19 -3.23
N ASN A 244 14.80 -5.19 -2.40
CA ASN A 244 15.81 -6.13 -1.90
C ASN A 244 15.89 -7.44 -2.68
N VAL A 245 14.94 -7.70 -3.58
CA VAL A 245 14.92 -8.90 -4.43
C VAL A 245 14.95 -8.47 -5.90
N VAL A 246 13.87 -7.91 -6.42
CA VAL A 246 13.70 -7.63 -7.87
C VAL A 246 14.79 -6.69 -8.42
N LEU A 247 15.11 -5.64 -7.69
CA LEU A 247 16.11 -4.65 -8.14
C LEU A 247 17.54 -5.01 -7.75
N THR A 248 17.73 -5.98 -6.85
CA THR A 248 19.05 -6.40 -6.38
C THR A 248 19.58 -7.61 -7.16
N LEU A 249 18.70 -8.52 -7.57
CA LEU A 249 19.04 -9.75 -8.27
C LEU A 249 19.01 -9.55 -9.79
N VAL A 250 20.08 -9.00 -10.35
CA VAL A 250 20.25 -8.81 -11.80
C VAL A 250 21.11 -9.89 -12.46
#